data_AF-A0A8S2Z4R7-F1
#
_entry.id   AF-A0A8S2Z4R7-F1
#
_cell.length_a   1.000
_cell.length_b   1.000
_cell.length_c   1.000
_cell.angle_alpha   90.00
_cell.angle_beta   90.00
_cell.angle_gamma   90.00
#
_symmetry.space_group_name_H-M   'P 1'
#
loop_
_entity.id
_entity.type
_entity.pdbx_description
1 polymer ?
#
loop_
_entity_poly.entity_id
_entity_poly.type
_entity_poly.pdbx_seq_one_letter_code
_entity_poly.pdbx_strand_id
1 'polypeptide(L)' 'MKKDVFNYISGCQACQQFKYNNAPTASPMQLHAVNEPWHTIGMDIMGPFPT' A
#
# COMPACT_ATOMS: atom_id res chain seq x y z
N MET A 1 9.18 4.82 -31.58
CA MET A 1 7.88 4.15 -31.35
C MET A 1 7.62 3.78 -29.89
N LYS A 2 8.35 2.84 -29.25
CA LYS A 2 8.08 2.48 -27.83
C LYS A 2 8.15 3.68 -26.87
N LYS A 3 9.14 4.55 -27.06
CA LYS A 3 9.34 5.77 -26.26
C LYS A 3 8.19 6.77 -26.42
N ASP A 4 7.67 6.91 -27.64
CA ASP A 4 6.57 7.82 -27.96
C ASP A 4 5.26 7.33 -27.33
N VAL A 5 5.01 6.02 -27.40
CA VAL A 5 3.88 5.38 -26.72
C VAL A 5 3.98 5.57 -25.21
N PHE A 6 5.18 5.40 -24.62
CA PHE A 6 5.39 5.64 -23.19
C PHE A 6 5.09 7.09 -22.80
N ASN A 7 5.62 8.05 -23.57
CA ASN A 7 5.39 9.48 -23.33
C ASN A 7 3.89 9.82 -23.43
N TYR A 8 3.20 9.31 -24.45
CA TYR A 8 1.75 9.48 -24.60
C TYR A 8 0.98 8.94 -23.39
N ILE A 9 1.29 7.71 -22.96
CA ILE A 9 0.63 7.08 -21.80
C ILE A 9 0.94 7.85 -20.51
N SER A 10 2.16 8.38 -20.36
CA SER A 10 2.56 9.16 -19.18
C SER A 10 1.79 10.49 -19.05
N GLY A 11 1.38 11.10 -20.16
CA GLY A 11 0.56 12.32 -20.18
C GLY A 11 -0.96 12.08 -20.19
N CYS A 12 -1.41 10.84 -20.43
CA CYS A 12 -2.83 10.50 -20.49
C CYS A 12 -3.47 10.49 -19.08
N GLN A 13 -4.26 11.52 -18.74
CA GLN A 13 -4.92 11.64 -17.43
C GLN A 13 -5.79 10.42 -17.09
N ALA A 14 -6.67 9.99 -18.00
CA ALA A 14 -7.53 8.83 -17.77
C ALA A 14 -6.71 7.57 -17.51
N CYS A 15 -5.60 7.38 -18.24
CA CYS A 15 -4.72 6.25 -18.06
C CYS A 15 -4.06 6.27 -16.68
N GLN A 16 -3.55 7.41 -16.22
CA GLN A 16 -2.89 7.52 -14.92
C GLN A 16 -3.88 7.41 -13.73
N GLN A 17 -5.12 7.85 -13.92
CA GLN A 17 -6.15 7.83 -12.86
C GLN A 17 -6.74 6.44 -12.63
N PHE A 18 -7.00 5.69 -13.70
CA PHE A 18 -7.72 4.41 -13.61
C PHE A 18 -6.81 3.19 -13.68
N LYS A 19 -5.60 3.32 -14.25
CA LYS A 19 -4.64 2.22 -14.25
C LYS A 19 -4.01 2.09 -12.88
N TYR A 20 -4.21 0.94 -12.25
CA TYR A 20 -3.57 0.63 -10.98
C TYR A 20 -2.03 0.66 -11.12
N ASN A 21 -1.37 1.24 -10.12
CA ASN A 21 0.09 1.24 -10.05
C ASN A 21 0.58 -0.18 -9.75
N ASN A 22 1.45 -0.69 -10.62
CA ASN A 22 2.06 -2.01 -10.50
C ASN A 22 3.45 -1.96 -9.85
N ALA A 23 3.92 -0.77 -9.46
CA ALA A 23 5.16 -0.64 -8.73
C ALA A 23 5.06 -1.42 -7.41
N PRO A 24 6.13 -2.13 -7.01
CA PRO A 24 6.18 -2.76 -5.71
C PRO A 24 5.84 -1.74 -4.61
N THR A 25 4.99 -2.14 -3.67
CA THR A 25 4.71 -1.34 -2.49
C THR A 25 5.95 -1.28 -1.59
N ALA A 26 5.91 -0.41 -0.59
CA ALA A 26 6.97 -0.31 0.40
C ALA A 26 7.30 -1.68 1.02
N SER A 27 8.56 -1.84 1.45
CA SER A 27 9.01 -3.00 2.18
C SER A 27 8.16 -3.24 3.43
N PRO A 28 8.11 -4.48 3.95
CA PRO A 28 7.39 -4.78 5.19
C PRO A 28 7.79 -3.83 6.33
N MET A 29 6.83 -3.48 7.17
CA MET A 29 7.09 -2.67 8.36
C MET A 29 8.09 -3.36 9.29
N GLN A 30 8.91 -2.57 9.99
CA GLN A 30 9.81 -3.10 11.01
C GLN A 30 8.99 -3.68 12.16
N LEU A 31 9.32 -4.91 12.57
CA LEU A 31 8.69 -5.56 13.71
C LEU A 31 9.14 -4.89 15.01
N HIS A 32 8.21 -4.78 15.96
CA HIS A 32 8.53 -4.35 17.33
C HIS A 32 9.31 -5.46 18.05
N ALA A 33 10.45 -5.11 18.65
CA ALA A 33 11.17 -6.01 19.53
C ALA A 33 10.45 -6.09 20.89
N VAL A 34 9.99 -7.29 21.27
CA VAL A 34 9.38 -7.55 22.58
C VAL A 34 10.38 -8.34 23.41
N ASN A 35 11.09 -7.65 24.30
CA ASN A 35 12.21 -8.23 25.06
C ASN A 35 11.79 -8.86 26.39
N GLU A 36 10.60 -8.53 26.88
CA GLU A 36 10.07 -9.01 28.14
C GLU A 36 8.54 -9.18 28.05
N PRO A 37 7.95 -10.12 28.83
CA PRO A 37 6.51 -10.28 28.87
C PRO A 37 5.80 -8.97 29.26
N TRP A 38 4.68 -8.68 28.61
CA TRP A 38 3.81 -7.51 28.89
C TRP A 38 4.38 -6.12 28.54
N HIS A 39 5.56 -6.01 27.93
CA HIS A 39 6.14 -4.71 27.53
C HIS A 39 5.40 -4.02 26.38
N THR A 40 4.80 -4.77 25.46
CA THR A 40 4.11 -4.21 24.29
C THR A 40 2.85 -5.00 23.99
N ILE A 41 1.73 -4.30 23.83
CA ILE A 41 0.41 -4.88 23.52
C ILE A 41 -0.11 -4.23 22.25
N GLY A 42 -0.44 -5.05 21.25
CA GLY A 42 -1.19 -4.62 20.07
C GLY A 42 -2.69 -4.69 20.38
N MET A 43 -3.41 -3.59 20.16
CA MET A 43 -4.86 -3.53 20.30
C MET A 43 -5.46 -3.00 19.01
N ASP A 44 -6.57 -3.60 18.59
CA ASP A 44 -7.34 -3.14 17.44
C ASP A 44 -8.83 -3.27 17.74
N ILE A 45 -9.64 -2.47 17.06
CA ILE A 45 -11.09 -2.44 17.24
C ILE A 45 -11.71 -3.18 16.05
N MET A 46 -12.44 -4.24 16.35
CA MET A 46 -13.24 -4.95 15.36
C MET A 46 -14.70 -4.50 15.43
N GLY A 47 -15.36 -4.41 14.28
CA GLY A 47 -16.78 -4.11 14.17
C GLY A 47 -17.13 -3.29 12.92
N PRO A 48 -18.41 -2.92 12.74
CA PRO A 48 -19.53 -3.20 13.65
C PRO A 48 -19.94 -4.67 13.64
N PHE A 49 -20.34 -5.18 14.79
CA PHE A 49 -20.88 -6.53 14.92
C PHE A 49 -22.41 -6.53 14.68
N PRO A 50 -22.99 -7.64 14.20
CA PRO A 50 -24.43 -7.77 14.07
C PRO A 50 -25.14 -7.51 15.41
N THR A 51 -26.27 -6.83 15.33
CA THR A 51 -27.21 -6.64 16.45
C THR A 51 -28.18 -7.80 16.58
#